data_AF-A0A3R7QM26-F1
#
_entry.id   AF-A0A3R7QM26-F1
#
_cell.length_a   1.000
_cell.length_b   1.000
_cell.length_c   1.000
_cell.angle_alpha   90.00
_cell.angle_beta   90.00
_cell.angle_gamma   90.00
#
_symmetry.space_group_name_H-M   'P 1'
#
loop_
_entity.id
_entity.type
_entity.pdbx_description
1 polymer ?
#
loop_
_entity_poly.entity_id
_entity_poly.type
_entity_poly.pdbx_seq_one_letter_code
_entity_poly.pdbx_strand_id
1 'polypeptide(L)'
;DIPNEEPERMATAKLFPDALKTLNKWYDQGHVICFFTSRTEDHRQVTESWLNENGFKYHSLVMGKPRGGNYHWIDNHLVKATRYNGKFTDLVDKKVTIQVFKD
;
A
#
# COMPACT_ATOMS: atom_id res chain seq x y z
N ASP A 1 -8.19 -11.58 -0.33
CA ASP A 1 -8.12 -10.54 -1.39
C ASP A 1 -9.52 -10.32 -1.92
N ILE A 2 -9.86 -9.09 -2.31
CA ILE A 2 -11.17 -8.76 -2.91
C ILE A 2 -10.90 -8.41 -4.37
N PRO A 3 -11.47 -9.16 -5.33
CA PRO A 3 -11.36 -8.83 -6.75
C PRO A 3 -11.84 -7.40 -7.03
N ASN A 4 -11.17 -6.72 -7.94
CA ASN A 4 -11.58 -5.35 -8.32
C ASN A 4 -12.92 -5.34 -9.07
N GLU A 5 -13.31 -6.49 -9.62
CA GLU A 5 -14.58 -6.73 -10.32
C GLU A 5 -15.79 -6.84 -9.36
N GLU A 6 -15.55 -6.87 -8.04
CA GLU A 6 -16.58 -7.07 -7.01
C GLU A 6 -16.60 -5.88 -6.01
N PRO A 7 -16.93 -4.65 -6.46
CA PRO A 7 -16.86 -3.43 -5.65
C PRO A 7 -17.76 -3.45 -4.42
N GLU A 8 -18.90 -4.14 -4.48
CA GLU A 8 -19.85 -4.30 -3.38
C GLU A 8 -19.23 -4.97 -2.14
N ARG A 9 -18.19 -5.79 -2.35
CA ARG A 9 -17.46 -6.45 -1.25
C ARG A 9 -16.43 -5.53 -0.60
N MET A 10 -16.01 -4.46 -1.27
CA MET A 10 -14.94 -3.58 -0.78
C MET A 10 -15.34 -2.87 0.52
N ALA A 11 -16.61 -2.46 0.65
CA ALA A 11 -17.11 -1.75 1.83
C ALA A 11 -17.23 -2.62 3.09
N THR A 12 -17.38 -3.94 2.94
CA THR A 12 -17.58 -4.87 4.06
C THR A 12 -16.38 -5.79 4.29
N ALA A 13 -15.27 -5.47 3.63
CA ALA A 13 -14.02 -6.20 3.77
C ALA A 13 -13.58 -6.26 5.23
N LYS A 14 -13.18 -7.45 5.70
CA LYS A 14 -12.52 -7.58 7.01
C LYS A 14 -11.10 -7.04 6.91
N LEU A 15 -10.73 -6.16 7.84
CA LEU A 15 -9.37 -5.64 7.96
C LEU A 15 -8.43 -6.70 8.57
N PHE A 16 -7.14 -6.57 8.27
CA PHE A 16 -6.06 -7.31 8.93
C PHE A 16 -5.60 -6.52 10.16
N PRO A 17 -5.85 -6.98 11.41
CA PRO A 17 -5.61 -6.15 12.60
C PRO A 17 -4.13 -5.78 12.79
N ASP A 18 -3.23 -6.66 12.37
CA ASP A 18 -1.79 -6.44 12.35
C ASP A 18 -1.38 -5.35 11.35
N ALA A 19 -2.06 -5.25 10.20
CA ALA A 19 -1.86 -4.17 9.23
C ALA A 19 -2.17 -2.81 9.83
N LEU A 20 -3.34 -2.68 10.46
CA LEU A 20 -3.79 -1.43 11.09
C LEU A 20 -2.79 -0.98 12.16
N LYS A 21 -2.42 -1.88 13.07
CA LYS A 21 -1.46 -1.59 14.13
C LYS A 21 -0.09 -1.16 13.57
N THR A 22 0.42 -1.89 12.58
CA THR A 22 1.75 -1.65 12.02
C THR A 22 1.82 -0.33 11.26
N LEU A 23 0.84 -0.07 10.38
CA LEU A 23 0.82 1.14 9.57
C LEU A 23 0.60 2.39 10.43
N ASN A 24 -0.30 2.34 11.42
CA ASN A 24 -0.50 3.47 12.33
C ASN A 24 0.73 3.74 13.21
N LYS A 25 1.43 2.70 13.67
CA LYS A 25 2.72 2.86 14.36
C LYS A 25 3.74 3.56 13.46
N TRP A 26 3.88 3.15 12.20
CA TRP A 26 4.81 3.80 11.26
C TRP A 26 4.41 5.24 10.97
N TYR A 27 3.12 5.51 10.81
CA TYR A 27 2.61 6.88 10.67
C TYR A 27 3.04 7.75 11.86
N ASP A 28 2.82 7.26 13.10
CA ASP A 28 3.17 7.97 14.32
C ASP A 28 4.70 8.11 14.52
N GLN A 29 5.50 7.29 13.84
CA GLN A 29 6.97 7.38 13.77
C GLN A 29 7.47 8.33 12.66
N GLY A 30 6.57 8.97 11.91
CA GLY A 30 6.90 9.92 10.84
C GLY A 30 7.11 9.30 9.46
N HIS A 31 6.72 8.04 9.25
CA HIS A 31 6.75 7.44 7.92
C HIS A 31 5.61 7.98 7.06
N VAL A 32 5.91 8.27 5.79
CA VAL A 32 4.89 8.62 4.79
C VAL A 32 4.24 7.35 4.25
N ILE A 33 3.00 7.09 4.69
CA ILE A 33 2.21 5.95 4.24
C ILE A 33 1.41 6.29 2.99
N CYS A 34 1.69 5.59 1.88
CA CYS A 34 0.96 5.67 0.62
C CYS A 34 0.36 4.31 0.27
N PHE A 35 -0.96 4.22 0.14
CA PHE A 35 -1.59 3.02 -0.42
C PHE A 35 -1.50 3.03 -1.94
N PHE A 36 -1.14 1.88 -2.54
CA PHE A 36 -1.01 1.74 -3.98
C PHE A 36 -1.80 0.52 -4.47
N THR A 37 -2.92 0.76 -5.15
CA THR A 37 -3.95 -0.25 -5.47
C THR A 37 -4.25 -0.32 -6.96
N SER A 38 -4.62 -1.52 -7.44
CA SER A 38 -5.05 -1.75 -8.82
C SER A 38 -6.51 -1.39 -9.08
N ARG A 39 -7.23 -0.97 -8.03
CA ARG A 39 -8.57 -0.38 -8.16
C ARG A 39 -8.50 0.86 -9.06
N THR A 40 -9.53 1.07 -9.86
CA THR A 40 -9.69 2.27 -10.70
C THR A 40 -10.18 3.46 -9.87
N GLU A 41 -10.10 4.67 -10.42
CA GLU A 41 -10.61 5.89 -9.79
C GLU A 41 -12.09 5.80 -9.39
N ASP A 42 -12.92 5.05 -10.15
CA ASP A 42 -14.33 4.81 -9.81
C ASP A 42 -14.52 4.19 -8.41
N HIS A 43 -13.51 3.48 -7.92
CA HIS A 43 -13.51 2.83 -6.60
C HIS A 43 -12.84 3.65 -5.50
N ARG A 44 -12.40 4.88 -5.78
CA ARG A 44 -11.69 5.71 -4.80
C ARG A 44 -12.56 5.95 -3.57
N GLN A 45 -13.78 6.43 -3.76
CA GLN A 45 -14.66 6.83 -2.67
C GLN A 45 -14.92 5.67 -1.69
N VAL A 46 -15.28 4.48 -2.19
CA VAL A 46 -15.51 3.31 -1.34
C VAL A 46 -14.23 2.86 -0.62
N THR A 47 -13.06 3.03 -1.26
CA THR A 47 -11.77 2.68 -0.66
C THR A 47 -11.39 3.65 0.46
N GLU A 48 -11.53 4.95 0.24
CA GLU A 48 -11.23 5.99 1.22
C GLU A 48 -12.19 5.91 2.41
N SER A 49 -13.50 5.75 2.18
CA SER A 49 -14.48 5.55 3.25
C SER A 49 -14.11 4.35 4.11
N TRP A 50 -13.82 3.19 3.49
CA TRP A 50 -13.44 1.99 4.23
C TRP A 50 -12.15 2.20 5.04
N LEU A 51 -11.11 2.82 4.47
CA LEU A 51 -9.87 3.10 5.19
C LEU A 51 -10.09 4.00 6.41
N ASN A 52 -10.90 5.05 6.23
CA ASN A 52 -11.20 6.02 7.29
C ASN A 52 -12.05 5.38 8.41
N GLU A 53 -13.09 4.63 8.06
CA GLU A 53 -13.96 3.92 9.00
C GLU A 53 -13.18 2.89 9.84
N ASN A 54 -12.19 2.23 9.22
CA ASN A 54 -11.33 1.24 9.89
C ASN A 54 -10.12 1.88 10.59
N GLY A 55 -9.98 3.21 10.58
CA GLY A 55 -8.98 3.94 11.36
C GLY A 55 -7.55 3.90 10.81
N PHE A 56 -7.36 3.63 9.53
CA PHE A 56 -6.03 3.70 8.91
C PHE A 56 -5.55 5.15 8.80
N LYS A 57 -4.35 5.43 9.30
CA LYS A 57 -3.66 6.70 9.09
C LYS A 57 -2.77 6.61 7.84
N TYR A 58 -2.98 7.48 6.87
CA TYR A 58 -2.22 7.51 5.61
C TYR A 58 -2.15 8.93 5.04
N HIS A 59 -1.24 9.13 4.08
CA HIS A 59 -1.00 10.43 3.45
C HIS A 59 -1.53 10.47 2.01
N SER A 60 -1.50 9.35 1.31
CA SER A 60 -1.93 9.29 -0.09
C SER A 60 -2.47 7.91 -0.50
N LEU A 61 -3.34 7.92 -1.51
CA LEU A 61 -3.90 6.74 -2.16
C LEU A 61 -3.73 6.91 -3.68
N VAL A 62 -2.91 6.04 -4.27
CA VAL A 62 -2.66 5.98 -5.71
C VAL A 62 -3.46 4.81 -6.30
N MET A 63 -4.36 5.15 -7.23
CA MET A 63 -5.22 4.21 -7.95
C MET A 63 -4.55 3.78 -9.27
N GLY A 64 -5.10 2.75 -9.92
CA GLY A 64 -4.68 2.34 -11.25
C GLY A 64 -3.32 1.62 -11.30
N LYS A 65 -2.86 1.03 -10.19
CA LYS A 65 -1.68 0.17 -10.18
C LYS A 65 -1.78 -0.91 -11.25
N PRO A 66 -0.76 -1.07 -12.13
CA PRO A 66 -0.73 -2.15 -13.10
C PRO A 66 -0.86 -3.53 -12.42
N ARG A 67 -1.72 -4.40 -12.96
CA ARG A 67 -1.88 -5.78 -12.47
C ARG A 67 -0.72 -6.67 -12.97
N GLY A 68 0.47 -6.43 -12.44
CA GLY A 68 1.72 -7.11 -12.83
C GLY A 68 2.65 -6.24 -13.68
N GLY A 69 3.92 -6.65 -13.78
CA GLY A 69 4.95 -6.00 -14.61
C GLY A 69 6.17 -5.44 -13.86
N ASN A 70 7.17 -4.98 -14.63
CA ASN A 70 8.38 -4.30 -14.16
C ASN A 70 8.15 -2.78 -14.15
N TYR A 71 7.58 -2.24 -13.07
CA TYR A 71 7.44 -0.80 -12.90
C TYR A 71 8.54 -0.27 -11.98
N HIS A 72 9.06 0.91 -12.32
CA HIS A 72 10.07 1.62 -11.56
C HIS A 72 9.44 2.91 -11.00
N TRP A 73 9.72 3.21 -9.74
CA TRP A 73 9.44 4.52 -9.17
C TRP A 73 10.70 5.36 -9.36
N ILE A 74 10.59 6.45 -10.12
CA ILE A 74 11.71 7.33 -10.45
C ILE A 74 11.62 8.56 -9.55
N ASP A 75 12.63 8.77 -8.73
CA ASP A 75 12.75 9.89 -7.81
C ASP A 75 14.23 10.27 -7.71
N ASN A 76 14.53 11.54 -7.43
CA ASN A 76 15.89 12.01 -7.20
C ASN A 76 16.39 11.70 -5.78
N HIS A 77 15.52 11.15 -4.92
CA HIS A 77 15.79 10.69 -3.57
C HIS A 77 15.48 9.19 -3.43
N LEU A 78 15.98 8.56 -2.34
CA LEU A 78 15.77 7.13 -2.11
C LEU A 78 14.29 6.82 -1.84
N VAL A 79 13.67 6.07 -2.74
CA VAL A 79 12.35 5.45 -2.53
C VAL A 79 12.53 4.05 -1.96
N LYS A 80 12.04 3.82 -0.73
CA LYS A 80 12.05 2.50 -0.09
C LYS A 80 10.73 1.78 -0.37
N ALA A 81 10.79 0.59 -0.98
CA ALA A 81 9.62 -0.25 -1.20
C ALA A 81 9.67 -1.49 -0.29
N THR A 82 8.60 -1.73 0.47
CA THR A 82 8.41 -2.94 1.28
C THR A 82 7.38 -3.85 0.61
N ARG A 83 7.73 -5.12 0.38
CA ARG A 83 6.81 -6.11 -0.20
C ARG A 83 6.09 -6.87 0.91
N TYR A 84 4.76 -6.84 0.90
CA TYR A 84 3.93 -7.68 1.75
C TYR A 84 3.92 -9.13 1.26
N ASN A 85 4.18 -10.08 2.16
CA ASN A 85 4.21 -11.53 1.88
C ASN A 85 3.21 -12.33 2.75
N GLY A 86 2.12 -11.69 3.22
CA GLY A 86 1.03 -12.38 3.94
C GLY A 86 0.99 -12.19 5.46
N LYS A 87 1.97 -11.50 6.06
CA LYS A 87 1.96 -11.10 7.48
C LYS A 87 2.63 -9.74 7.66
N PHE A 88 2.11 -8.91 8.57
CA PHE A 88 2.80 -7.70 9.00
C PHE A 88 3.70 -8.03 10.21
N THR A 89 5.00 -8.03 9.98
CA THR A 89 6.03 -8.26 11.00
C THR A 89 6.94 -7.04 11.12
N ASP A 90 7.85 -7.04 12.08
CA ASP A 90 8.92 -6.05 12.13
C ASP A 90 9.75 -6.08 10.85
N LEU A 91 10.20 -4.90 10.42
CA LEU A 91 11.10 -4.75 9.28
C LEU A 91 12.47 -5.33 9.63
N VAL A 92 13.08 -6.02 8.68
CA VAL A 92 14.41 -6.59 8.81
C VAL A 92 15.29 -6.13 7.66
N ASP A 93 16.58 -5.98 7.93
CA ASP A 93 17.55 -5.64 6.90
C ASP A 93 17.82 -6.86 6.00
N LYS A 94 17.78 -6.64 4.68
CA LYS A 94 18.07 -7.67 3.68
C LYS A 94 18.86 -7.07 2.52
N LYS A 95 19.96 -7.71 2.14
CA LYS A 95 20.69 -7.38 0.90
C LYS A 95 20.02 -8.04 -0.29
N VAL A 96 19.69 -7.26 -1.32
CA VAL A 96 19.09 -7.73 -2.57
C VAL A 96 19.76 -7.02 -3.76
N THR A 97 19.90 -7.73 -4.89
CA THR A 97 20.39 -7.13 -6.14
C THR A 97 19.24 -6.40 -6.84
N ILE A 98 19.47 -5.16 -7.25
CA ILE A 98 18.52 -4.34 -8.01
C ILE A 98 19.18 -3.76 -9.26
N GLN A 99 18.38 -3.34 -10.23
CA GLN A 99 18.85 -2.59 -11.39
C GLN A 99 18.75 -1.09 -11.09
N VAL A 100 19.81 -0.35 -11.39
CA VAL A 100 19.90 1.11 -11.22
C VAL A 100 20.34 1.76 -12.52
N PHE A 101 20.12 3.06 -12.65
CA PHE A 101 20.68 3.82 -13.77
C PHE A 101 22.22 3.77 -13.72
N LYS A 102 22.83 3.79 -14.90
CA LYS A 102 24.28 3.98 -15.02
C LYS A 102 24.57 5.47 -14.84
N ASP A 103 25.59 5.77 -14.04
CA ASP A 103 26.08 7.14 -13.82
C ASP A 103 26.53 7.82 -15.13
#